data_AF-A0A7C3ZG26-F1
#
_entry.id   AF-A0A7C3ZG26-F1
#
_cell.length_a   1.000
_cell.length_b   1.000
_cell.length_c   1.000
_cell.angle_alpha   90.00
_cell.angle_beta   90.00
_cell.angle_gamma   90.00
#
_symmetry.space_group_name_H-M   'P 1'
#
loop_
_entity.id
_entity.type
_entity.pdbx_description
1 polymer ?
#
loop_
_entity_poly.entity_id
_entity_poly.type
_entity_poly.pdbx_seq_one_letter_code
_entity_poly.pdbx_strand_id
1 'polypeptide(L)'
;MTIDDVARDLEAKMTIKFTMRSETYEISGDIKPDKYGEILENFLYLQIGAGEDKSRPKKKPVYTITIGWQPADDTFTCKYDTGNKSLRDGILLRVLGQLNRM
;
A
#
# COMPACT_ATOMS: atom_id res chain seq x y z
N MET A 1 2.77 1.42 -32.36
CA MET A 1 2.63 1.48 -30.89
C MET A 1 1.29 2.13 -30.63
N THR A 2 0.29 1.32 -30.33
CA THR A 2 -1.10 1.75 -30.13
C THR A 2 -1.26 2.32 -28.72
N ILE A 3 -2.22 3.21 -28.52
CA ILE A 3 -2.48 3.87 -27.22
C ILE A 3 -2.72 2.81 -26.11
N ASP A 4 -3.27 1.65 -26.48
CA ASP A 4 -3.51 0.51 -25.59
C ASP A 4 -2.23 -0.18 -25.09
N ASP A 5 -1.11 -0.09 -25.82
CA ASP A 5 0.17 -0.67 -25.38
C ASP A 5 0.86 0.22 -24.34
N VAL A 6 0.64 1.54 -24.38
CA VAL A 6 1.21 2.49 -23.42
C VAL A 6 0.49 2.41 -22.06
N ALA A 7 -0.82 2.13 -22.06
CA ALA A 7 -1.59 1.93 -20.84
C ALA A 7 -1.19 0.67 -20.06
N ARG A 8 -0.63 -0.35 -20.73
CA ARG A 8 -0.18 -1.60 -20.09
C ARG A 8 1.07 -1.45 -19.21
N ASP A 9 1.82 -0.36 -19.36
CA ASP A 9 3.06 -0.13 -18.60
C ASP A 9 2.95 0.99 -17.54
N LEU A 10 1.80 1.65 -17.41
CA LEU A 10 1.57 2.75 -16.47
C LEU A 10 1.13 2.23 -15.09
N GLU A 11 2.11 1.83 -14.27
CA GLU A 11 1.89 1.54 -12.84
C GLU A 11 1.88 2.85 -12.03
N ALA A 12 0.73 3.20 -11.44
CA ALA A 12 0.63 4.32 -10.50
C ALA A 12 1.08 3.88 -9.10
N LYS A 13 1.95 4.66 -8.45
CA LYS A 13 2.52 4.28 -7.16
C LYS A 13 2.00 5.14 -6.03
N MET A 14 1.79 4.52 -4.89
CA MET A 14 1.56 5.16 -3.60
C MET A 14 2.55 4.61 -2.58
N THR A 15 3.41 5.48 -2.05
CA THR A 15 4.39 5.15 -1.02
C THR A 15 3.98 5.77 0.29
N ILE A 16 3.87 4.93 1.31
CA ILE A 16 3.53 5.26 2.68
C ILE A 16 4.77 5.08 3.53
N LYS A 17 5.16 6.15 4.21
CA LYS A 17 6.20 6.14 5.23
C LYS A 17 5.54 6.26 6.60
N PHE A 18 5.65 5.23 7.44
CA PHE A 18 4.99 5.16 8.74
C PHE A 18 6.01 5.19 9.88
N THR A 19 5.83 6.10 10.83
CA THR A 19 6.68 6.23 12.02
C THR A 19 6.01 5.59 13.23
N MET A 20 6.58 4.50 13.74
CA MET A 20 5.98 3.70 14.81
C MET A 20 5.78 4.44 16.13
N ARG A 21 6.74 5.28 16.51
CA ARG A 21 6.74 5.93 17.82
C ARG A 21 5.64 6.99 17.96
N SER A 22 5.40 7.75 16.89
CA SER A 22 4.40 8.81 16.84
C SER A 22 3.09 8.36 16.21
N GLU A 23 3.05 7.17 15.60
CA GLU A 23 1.95 6.67 14.78
C GLU A 23 1.49 7.65 13.70
N THR A 24 2.46 8.40 13.14
CA THR A 24 2.26 9.34 12.04
C THR A 24 2.68 8.71 10.72
N TYR A 25 2.11 9.21 9.64
CA TYR A 25 2.42 8.75 8.29
C TYR A 25 2.51 9.90 7.30
N GLU A 26 3.25 9.65 6.23
CA GLU A 26 3.35 10.52 5.05
C GLU A 26 3.03 9.65 3.83
N ILE A 27 2.21 10.18 2.91
CA ILE A 27 1.89 9.53 1.64
C ILE A 27 2.47 10.37 0.50
N SER A 28 3.11 9.70 -0.46
CA SER A 28 3.68 10.31 -1.66
C SER A 28 3.51 9.39 -2.86
N GLY A 29 3.53 9.92 -4.08
CA GLY A 29 3.45 9.14 -5.31
C GLY A 29 2.54 9.77 -6.37
N ASP A 30 2.12 8.95 -7.33
CA ASP A 30 1.36 9.36 -8.51
C ASP A 30 -0.16 9.38 -8.26
N ILE A 31 -0.60 8.67 -7.21
CA ILE A 31 -2.01 8.58 -6.83
C ILE A 31 -2.44 9.89 -6.15
N LYS A 32 -3.63 10.37 -6.51
CA LYS A 32 -4.21 11.59 -5.93
C LYS A 32 -4.65 11.36 -4.47
N PRO A 33 -4.55 12.38 -3.58
CA PRO A 33 -4.90 12.20 -2.17
C PRO A 33 -6.33 11.75 -1.88
N ASP A 34 -7.30 12.19 -2.67
CA ASP A 34 -8.71 11.78 -2.58
C ASP A 34 -8.94 10.30 -2.94
N LYS A 35 -7.93 9.63 -3.51
CA LYS A 35 -7.97 8.21 -3.90
C LYS A 35 -7.20 7.28 -2.97
N TYR A 36 -6.49 7.80 -1.97
CA TYR A 36 -5.70 6.96 -1.06
C TYR A 36 -6.54 5.95 -0.30
N GLY A 37 -7.71 6.34 0.20
CA GLY A 37 -8.63 5.44 0.91
C GLY A 37 -9.08 4.28 0.05
N GLU A 38 -9.55 4.58 -1.16
CA GLU A 38 -10.03 3.60 -2.15
C GLU A 38 -8.94 2.57 -2.53
N ILE A 39 -7.73 3.05 -2.83
CA ILE A 39 -6.59 2.17 -3.16
C ILE A 39 -6.20 1.28 -1.98
N LEU A 40 -6.18 1.82 -0.76
CA LEU A 40 -5.86 1.03 0.43
C LEU A 40 -6.93 -0.02 0.75
N GLU A 41 -8.20 0.35 0.64
CA GLU A 41 -9.32 -0.55 0.90
C GLU A 41 -9.31 -1.72 -0.09
N ASN A 42 -9.20 -1.43 -1.39
CA ASN A 42 -9.13 -2.46 -2.44
C ASN A 42 -7.92 -3.38 -2.24
N PHE A 43 -6.74 -2.81 -1.97
CA PHE A 43 -5.53 -3.61 -1.72
C PHE A 43 -5.70 -4.54 -0.50
N LEU A 44 -6.21 -4.01 0.62
CA LEU A 44 -6.41 -4.76 1.86
C LEU A 44 -7.46 -5.86 1.70
N TYR A 45 -8.53 -5.60 0.94
CA TYR A 45 -9.55 -6.60 0.62
C TYR A 45 -8.93 -7.82 -0.09
N LEU A 46 -8.01 -7.60 -1.02
CA LEU A 46 -7.30 -8.68 -1.72
C LEU A 46 -6.35 -9.49 -0.82
N GLN A 47 -5.98 -8.98 0.35
CA GLN A 47 -5.15 -9.73 1.31
C GLN A 47 -5.98 -10.69 2.17
N ILE A 48 -7.31 -10.56 2.19
CA ILE A 48 -8.20 -11.45 2.95
C ILE A 48 -8.11 -12.85 2.34
N GLY A 49 -7.68 -13.82 3.15
CA GLY A 49 -7.52 -15.21 2.69
C GLY A 49 -6.23 -15.48 1.91
N ALA A 50 -5.28 -14.53 1.83
CA ALA A 50 -3.99 -14.71 1.14
C ALA A 50 -3.01 -15.69 1.84
N GLY A 51 -3.46 -16.39 2.88
CA GLY A 51 -2.70 -17.36 3.65
C GLY A 51 -1.81 -16.76 4.73
N GLU A 52 -1.13 -17.64 5.47
CA GLU A 52 -0.26 -17.27 6.58
C GLU A 52 1.15 -16.90 6.08
N ASP A 53 1.68 -15.78 6.57
CA ASP A 53 3.09 -15.43 6.45
C ASP A 53 3.82 -15.75 7.76
N LYS A 54 4.62 -16.83 7.74
CA LYS A 54 5.40 -17.30 8.91
C LYS A 54 6.69 -16.50 9.16
N SER A 55 6.97 -15.49 8.33
CA SER A 55 8.16 -14.66 8.47
C SER A 55 8.10 -13.78 9.71
N ARG A 56 9.26 -13.53 10.31
CA ARG A 56 9.36 -12.65 11.48
C ARG A 56 9.27 -11.17 11.06
N PRO A 57 8.56 -10.33 11.82
CA PRO A 57 8.55 -8.89 11.55
C PRO A 57 9.93 -8.30 11.83
N LYS A 58 10.36 -7.36 10.99
CA LYS A 58 11.55 -6.54 11.22
C LYS A 58 11.19 -5.42 12.18
N LYS A 59 11.98 -5.19 13.22
CA LYS A 59 11.79 -4.05 14.14
C LYS A 59 12.49 -2.82 13.56
N LYS A 60 11.72 -1.80 13.18
CA LYS A 60 12.23 -0.53 12.67
C LYS A 60 11.44 0.63 13.26
N PRO A 61 12.07 1.81 13.46
CA PRO A 61 11.35 3.00 13.89
C PRO A 61 10.45 3.57 12.80
N VAL A 62 10.82 3.35 11.54
CA VAL A 62 10.12 3.81 10.35
C VAL A 62 10.03 2.67 9.34
N TYR A 63 8.85 2.48 8.77
CA TYR A 63 8.58 1.54 7.69
C TYR A 63 8.22 2.27 6.40
N THR A 64 8.55 1.66 5.27
CA THR A 64 8.16 2.13 3.94
C THR A 64 7.40 1.03 3.23
N ILE A 65 6.19 1.35 2.76
CA ILE A 65 5.33 0.45 2.00
C ILE A 65 4.95 1.17 0.71
N THR A 66 5.25 0.58 -0.43
CA THR A 66 4.85 1.07 -1.75
C THR A 66 3.83 0.12 -2.34
N ILE A 67 2.64 0.63 -2.64
CA ILE A 67 1.59 -0.06 -3.37
C ILE A 67 1.61 0.47 -4.80
N GLY A 68 1.77 -0.44 -5.76
CA GLY A 68 1.56 -0.17 -7.17
C GLY A 68 0.16 -0.58 -7.56
N TRP A 69 -0.51 0.26 -8.34
CA TRP A 69 -1.81 -0.04 -8.93
C TRP A 69 -1.67 0.04 -10.44
N GLN A 70 -2.12 -1.02 -11.12
CA GLN A 70 -2.17 -1.09 -12.56
C GLN A 70 -3.59 -0.80 -13.04
N PRO A 71 -3.87 0.41 -13.61
CA PRO A 71 -5.23 0.79 -13.97
C PRO A 71 -5.85 -0.09 -15.07
N ALA A 72 -5.01 -0.71 -15.90
CA ALA A 72 -5.44 -1.48 -17.06
C ALA A 72 -6.19 -2.77 -16.68
N ASP A 73 -5.82 -3.41 -15.56
CA ASP A 73 -6.35 -4.70 -15.13
C ASP A 73 -6.69 -4.77 -13.63
N ASP A 74 -6.63 -3.63 -12.95
CA ASP A 74 -6.87 -3.48 -11.51
C ASP A 74 -5.97 -4.36 -10.63
N THR A 75 -4.79 -4.70 -11.12
CA THR A 75 -3.81 -5.47 -10.37
C THR A 75 -3.04 -4.57 -9.40
N PHE A 76 -2.75 -5.12 -8.22
CA PHE A 76 -1.92 -4.46 -7.23
C PHE A 76 -0.57 -5.16 -7.04
N THR A 77 0.49 -4.36 -6.94
CA THR A 77 1.81 -4.81 -6.49
C THR A 77 2.11 -4.20 -5.12
N CYS A 78 2.97 -4.85 -4.33
CA CYS A 78 3.36 -4.30 -3.04
C CYS A 78 4.82 -4.59 -2.71
N LYS A 79 5.58 -3.52 -2.45
CA LYS A 79 6.95 -3.58 -1.91
C LYS A 79 6.94 -3.01 -0.50
N TYR A 80 7.57 -3.71 0.44
CA TYR A 80 7.56 -3.30 1.84
C TYR A 80 8.80 -3.77 2.58
N ASP A 81 9.16 -3.08 3.67
CA ASP A 81 10.33 -3.38 4.49
C ASP A 81 9.99 -3.85 5.92
N THR A 82 8.71 -4.19 6.17
CA THR A 82 8.19 -4.68 7.47
C THR A 82 8.68 -6.08 7.84
N GLY A 83 9.22 -6.84 6.88
CA GLY A 83 9.69 -8.21 7.08
C GLY A 83 8.60 -9.28 7.03
N ASN A 84 7.34 -8.92 7.25
CA ASN A 84 6.19 -9.81 7.05
C ASN A 84 4.90 -9.06 6.67
N LYS A 85 3.95 -9.81 6.12
CA LYS A 85 2.64 -9.29 5.66
C LYS A 85 1.76 -8.80 6.81
N SER A 86 1.76 -9.49 7.95
CA SER A 86 0.89 -9.10 9.09
C SER A 86 1.19 -7.70 9.61
N LEU A 87 2.48 -7.33 9.75
CA LEU A 87 2.85 -5.98 10.17
C LEU A 87 2.56 -4.95 9.08
N ARG A 88 2.78 -5.30 7.81
CA ARG A 88 2.41 -4.45 6.67
C ARG A 88 0.92 -4.13 6.71
N ASP A 89 0.07 -5.14 6.79
CA ASP A 89 -1.38 -4.98 6.72
C ASP A 89 -1.92 -4.24 7.95
N GLY A 90 -1.34 -4.49 9.14
CA GLY A 90 -1.66 -3.72 10.35
C GLY A 90 -1.34 -2.23 10.23
N ILE A 91 -0.19 -1.87 9.63
CA ILE A 91 0.17 -0.47 9.35
C ILE A 91 -0.80 0.14 8.33
N LEU A 92 -1.10 -0.56 7.25
CA LEU A 92 -2.02 -0.07 6.21
C LEU A 92 -3.45 0.14 6.75
N LEU A 93 -3.94 -0.77 7.61
CA LEU A 93 -5.21 -0.62 8.32
C LEU A 93 -5.21 0.60 9.23
N ARG A 94 -4.10 0.85 9.94
CA ARG A 94 -3.96 2.04 10.80
C ARG A 94 -4.05 3.32 9.98
N VAL A 95 -3.35 3.38 8.85
CA VAL A 95 -3.37 4.53 7.93
C VAL A 95 -4.76 4.74 7.33
N LEU A 96 -5.41 3.69 6.83
CA LEU A 96 -6.78 3.76 6.31
C LEU A 96 -7.76 4.27 7.37
N GLY A 97 -7.66 3.77 8.60
CA GLY A 97 -8.48 4.24 9.72
C GLY A 97 -8.23 5.70 10.11
N GLN A 98 -7.04 6.24 9.84
CA GLN A 98 -6.75 7.67 10.05
C GLN A 98 -7.28 8.53 8.88
N LEU A 99 -7.20 8.05 7.63
CA LEU A 99 -7.77 8.73 6.46
C LEU A 99 -9.29 8.89 6.57
N ASN A 100 -10.00 7.84 7.01
CA ASN A 100 -11.47 7.85 7.10
C ASN A 100 -12.03 8.65 8.30
N ARG A 101 -11.16 9.15 9.18
CA ARG A 101 -11.54 9.99 10.33
C ARG A 101 -11.37 11.48 10.07
N MET A 102 -10.83 11.85 8.92
CA MET A 102 -10.68 13.24 8.46
C MET A 102 -11.92 13.68 7.70
#